data_AF-A0A1E4RAC3-F1
#
_entry.id   AF-A0A1E4RAC3-F1
#
_cell.length_a   1.000
_cell.length_b   1.000
_cell.length_c   1.000
_cell.angle_alpha   90.00
_cell.angle_beta   90.00
_cell.angle_gamma   90.00
#
_symmetry.space_group_name_H-M   'P 1'
#
loop_
_entity.id
_entity.type
_entity.pdbx_description
1 polymer ?
#
loop_
_entity_poly.entity_id
_entity_poly.type
_entity_poly.pdbx_seq_one_letter_code
_entity_poly.pdbx_strand_id
1 'polypeptide(L)'
;MSIYTLKELNEMMYNLQQLILDGADEEELKVYMDTISLEREAKLEGYAMVIKNLENENAGIKAEEDRFAKRRKYNENAIARMKERMAETLETFEPDAKGVKRLKTEKFTFSFRKSSKVEVSNIDSLPQQYVKVERTISRSELAKALKAGEQIEGAQLIENQSLSIR
;
A
#
# COMPACT_ATOMS: atom_id res chain seq x y z
N MET A 1 22.07 -41.67 -10.60
CA MET A 1 20.89 -40.78 -10.54
C MET A 1 20.47 -40.78 -9.08
N SER A 2 20.83 -39.73 -8.33
CA SER A 2 20.46 -39.65 -6.92
C SER A 2 18.98 -39.26 -6.87
N ILE A 3 18.12 -40.22 -6.58
CA ILE A 3 16.70 -39.97 -6.41
C ILE A 3 16.57 -39.31 -5.03
N TYR A 4 16.45 -37.99 -4.99
CA TYR A 4 16.09 -37.29 -3.75
C TYR A 4 14.76 -37.83 -3.25
N THR A 5 14.68 -38.08 -1.96
CA THR A 5 13.43 -38.50 -1.35
C THR A 5 12.47 -37.31 -1.31
N LEU A 6 11.17 -37.58 -1.44
CA LEU A 6 10.12 -36.55 -1.26
C LEU A 6 10.28 -35.81 0.08
N LYS A 7 10.80 -36.50 1.10
CA LYS A 7 11.08 -35.93 2.41
C LYS A 7 12.18 -34.86 2.35
N GLU A 8 13.31 -35.15 1.69
CA GLU A 8 14.44 -34.21 1.58
C GLU A 8 14.06 -32.96 0.78
N LEU A 9 13.30 -33.12 -0.31
CA LEU A 9 12.75 -31.99 -1.07
C LEU A 9 11.88 -31.09 -0.18
N ASN A 10 10.91 -31.69 0.52
CA ASN A 10 10.00 -30.96 1.39
C ASN A 10 10.73 -30.24 2.52
N GLU A 11 11.76 -30.85 3.10
CA GLU A 11 12.55 -30.24 4.16
C GLU A 11 13.32 -29.02 3.67
N MET A 12 13.98 -29.10 2.50
CA MET A 12 14.68 -27.97 1.90
C MET A 12 13.74 -26.82 1.54
N MET A 13 12.57 -27.13 0.96
CA MET A 13 11.59 -26.10 0.59
C MET A 13 10.92 -25.48 1.81
N TYR A 14 10.65 -26.27 2.85
CA TYR A 14 10.13 -25.77 4.12
C TYR A 14 11.10 -24.77 4.76
N ASN A 15 12.39 -25.11 4.82
CA ASN A 15 13.42 -24.24 5.38
C ASN A 15 13.57 -22.94 4.56
N LEU A 16 13.52 -23.02 3.22
CA LEU A 16 13.48 -21.82 2.37
C LEU A 16 12.28 -20.93 2.72
N GLN A 17 11.10 -21.52 2.87
CA GLN A 17 9.90 -20.77 3.24
C GLN A 17 10.06 -20.11 4.63
N GLN A 18 10.61 -20.82 5.62
CA GLN A 18 10.83 -20.26 6.96
C GLN A 18 11.81 -19.09 6.93
N LEU A 19 12.92 -19.19 6.20
CA LEU A 19 13.85 -18.07 6.04
C LEU A 19 13.16 -16.80 5.49
N ILE A 20 12.29 -16.97 4.49
CA ILE A 20 11.51 -15.85 3.93
C ILE A 20 10.58 -15.24 5.00
N LEU A 21 9.87 -16.07 5.76
CA LEU A 21 8.94 -15.61 6.79
C LEU A 21 9.65 -14.95 7.98
N ASP A 22 10.87 -15.40 8.30
CA ASP A 22 11.72 -14.81 9.34
C ASP A 22 12.36 -13.49 8.89
N GLY A 23 12.16 -13.08 7.63
CA GLY A 23 12.66 -11.83 7.09
C GLY A 23 14.13 -11.86 6.70
N ALA A 24 14.64 -13.03 6.29
CA ALA A 24 15.99 -13.17 5.75
C ALA A 24 16.22 -12.20 4.58
N ASP A 25 17.42 -11.64 4.52
CA ASP A 25 17.78 -10.72 3.45
C ASP A 25 18.10 -11.43 2.12
N GLU A 26 18.34 -10.65 1.06
CA GLU A 26 18.60 -11.19 -0.27
C GLU A 26 19.85 -12.08 -0.33
N GLU A 27 20.89 -11.75 0.44
CA GLU A 27 22.15 -12.51 0.45
C GLU A 27 21.97 -13.83 1.21
N GLU A 28 21.28 -13.81 2.35
CA GLU A 28 20.95 -15.02 3.12
C GLU A 28 20.10 -16.01 2.31
N LEU A 29 19.07 -15.50 1.61
CA LEU A 29 18.23 -16.32 0.73
C LEU A 29 19.05 -16.90 -0.42
N LYS A 30 19.88 -16.08 -1.06
CA LYS A 30 20.75 -16.52 -2.15
C LYS A 30 21.70 -17.63 -1.70
N VAL A 31 22.39 -17.43 -0.58
CA VAL A 31 23.31 -18.43 0.01
C VAL A 31 22.57 -19.74 0.24
N TYR A 32 21.37 -19.69 0.84
CA TYR A 32 20.57 -20.90 1.06
C TYR A 32 20.18 -21.58 -0.25
N MET A 33 19.66 -20.82 -1.22
CA MET A 33 19.24 -21.35 -2.52
C MET A 33 20.39 -21.98 -3.33
N ASP A 34 21.60 -21.48 -3.16
CA ASP A 34 22.83 -22.02 -3.74
C ASP A 34 23.23 -23.36 -3.10
N THR A 35 22.85 -23.62 -1.83
CA THR A 35 23.05 -24.94 -1.18
C THR A 35 22.08 -26.02 -1.68
N ILE A 36 20.95 -25.64 -2.28
CA ILE A 36 19.94 -26.57 -2.77
C ILE A 36 20.47 -27.28 -4.02
N SER A 37 21.08 -28.44 -3.77
CA SER A 37 21.54 -29.38 -4.77
C SER A 37 20.41 -30.37 -5.06
N LEU A 38 19.57 -30.04 -6.03
CA LEU A 38 18.46 -30.88 -6.53
C LEU A 38 18.54 -30.95 -8.06
N GLU A 39 17.95 -32.00 -8.64
CA GLU A 39 17.70 -32.02 -10.10
C GLU A 39 16.83 -30.82 -10.51
N ARG A 40 17.02 -30.33 -11.74
CA ARG A 40 16.46 -29.05 -12.20
C ARG A 40 14.93 -29.00 -12.06
N GLU A 41 14.26 -30.08 -12.43
CA GLU A 41 12.81 -30.21 -12.39
C GLU A 41 12.30 -30.16 -10.94
N ALA A 42 12.91 -30.92 -10.03
CA ALA A 42 12.54 -30.94 -8.62
C ALA A 42 12.79 -29.59 -7.94
N LYS A 43 13.86 -28.88 -8.33
CA LYS A 43 14.17 -27.54 -7.83
C LYS A 43 13.11 -26.52 -8.26
N LEU A 44 12.71 -26.55 -9.53
CA LEU A 44 11.67 -25.66 -10.07
C LEU A 44 10.30 -25.95 -9.43
N GLU A 45 9.93 -27.22 -9.29
CA GLU A 45 8.67 -27.63 -8.65
C GLU A 45 8.64 -27.20 -7.18
N GLY A 46 9.72 -27.42 -6.45
CA GLY A 46 9.85 -26.98 -5.06
C GLY A 46 9.70 -25.46 -4.89
N TYR A 47 10.36 -24.67 -5.75
CA TYR A 47 10.19 -23.21 -5.73
C TYR A 47 8.77 -22.78 -6.06
N ALA A 48 8.12 -23.43 -7.02
CA ALA A 48 6.72 -23.14 -7.34
C ALA A 48 5.79 -23.41 -6.15
N MET A 49 6.03 -24.48 -5.38
CA MET A 49 5.27 -24.79 -4.15
C MET A 49 5.45 -23.69 -3.09
N VAL A 50 6.70 -23.27 -2.82
CA VAL A 50 6.99 -22.20 -1.84
C VAL A 50 6.31 -20.89 -2.28
N ILE A 51 6.44 -20.52 -3.56
CA ILE A 51 5.79 -19.31 -4.10
C ILE A 51 4.27 -19.38 -3.92
N LYS A 52 3.62 -20.51 -4.25
CA LYS A 52 2.17 -20.65 -4.10
C LYS A 52 1.72 -20.57 -2.65
N ASN A 53 2.48 -21.14 -1.72
CA ASN A 53 2.19 -21.01 -0.29
C ASN A 53 2.23 -19.54 0.16
N LEU A 54 3.28 -18.81 -0.22
CA LEU A 54 3.44 -17.39 0.11
C LEU A 54 2.36 -16.52 -0.56
N GLU A 55 1.99 -16.80 -1.81
CA GLU A 55 0.87 -16.11 -2.49
C GLU A 55 -0.45 -16.29 -1.73
N ASN A 56 -0.75 -17.51 -1.26
CA ASN A 56 -1.95 -17.80 -0.49
C ASN A 56 -1.94 -17.11 0.89
N GLU A 57 -0.81 -17.13 1.59
CA GLU A 57 -0.65 -16.43 2.86
C GLU A 57 -0.82 -14.91 2.68
N ASN A 58 -0.18 -14.33 1.67
CA ASN A 58 -0.30 -12.92 1.31
C ASN A 58 -1.75 -12.54 0.97
N ALA A 59 -2.49 -13.40 0.27
CA ALA A 59 -3.91 -13.16 -0.01
C ALA A 59 -4.74 -13.09 1.28
N GLY A 60 -4.45 -13.97 2.25
CA GLY A 60 -5.07 -13.94 3.57
C GLY A 60 -4.74 -12.66 4.35
N ILE A 61 -3.46 -12.28 4.39
CA ILE A 61 -3.00 -11.04 5.02
C ILE A 61 -3.70 -9.84 4.39
N LYS A 62 -3.76 -9.76 3.07
CA LYS A 62 -4.41 -8.66 2.35
C LYS A 62 -5.89 -8.52 2.68
N ALA A 63 -6.61 -9.65 2.79
CA ALA A 63 -8.02 -9.65 3.18
C ALA A 63 -8.22 -9.08 4.60
N GLU A 64 -7.32 -9.41 5.52
CA GLU A 64 -7.31 -8.91 6.89
C GLU A 64 -6.97 -7.40 6.95
N GLU A 65 -5.95 -6.96 6.22
CA GLU A 65 -5.62 -5.54 6.08
C GLU A 65 -6.83 -4.72 5.60
N ASP A 66 -7.53 -5.21 4.57
CA ASP A 66 -8.68 -4.51 4.01
C ASP A 66 -9.84 -4.45 5.02
N ARG A 67 -10.03 -5.50 5.83
CA ARG A 67 -11.01 -5.49 6.93
C ARG A 67 -10.64 -4.44 7.98
N PHE A 68 -9.37 -4.38 8.39
CA PHE A 68 -8.90 -3.37 9.35
C PHE A 68 -8.98 -1.96 8.80
N ALA A 69 -8.62 -1.74 7.53
CA ALA A 69 -8.73 -0.45 6.86
C ALA A 69 -10.17 0.04 6.80
N LYS A 70 -11.13 -0.84 6.46
CA LYS A 70 -12.56 -0.53 6.51
C LYS A 70 -12.98 -0.14 7.94
N ARG A 71 -12.62 -0.93 8.95
CA ARG A 71 -12.93 -0.63 10.36
C ARG A 71 -12.36 0.71 10.81
N ARG A 72 -11.11 1.02 10.45
CA ARG A 72 -10.48 2.32 10.72
C ARG A 72 -11.31 3.46 10.11
N LYS A 73 -11.68 3.35 8.83
CA LYS A 73 -12.50 4.36 8.14
C LYS A 73 -13.87 4.56 8.80
N TYR A 74 -14.52 3.49 9.27
CA TYR A 74 -15.76 3.61 10.03
C TYR A 74 -15.58 4.38 11.33
N ASN A 75 -14.51 4.10 12.07
CA ASN A 75 -14.19 4.80 13.32
C ASN A 75 -13.86 6.28 13.06
N GLU A 76 -13.06 6.59 12.04
CA GLU A 76 -12.73 7.97 11.63
C GLU A 76 -14.02 8.76 11.31
N ASN A 77 -14.93 8.16 10.55
CA ASN A 77 -16.23 8.78 10.24
C ASN A 77 -17.10 8.96 11.48
N ALA A 78 -17.13 7.97 12.39
CA ALA A 78 -17.88 8.08 13.64
C ALA A 78 -17.33 9.21 14.52
N ILE A 79 -16.01 9.30 14.66
CA ILE A 79 -15.32 10.39 15.38
C ILE A 79 -15.66 11.75 14.77
N ALA A 80 -15.62 11.87 13.43
CA ALA A 80 -15.97 13.11 12.75
C ALA A 80 -17.40 13.55 13.05
N ARG A 81 -18.38 12.63 12.92
CA ARG A 81 -19.79 12.89 13.26
C ARG A 81 -19.96 13.27 14.74
N MET A 82 -19.27 12.59 15.65
CA MET A 82 -19.33 12.93 17.08
C MET A 82 -18.77 14.33 17.35
N LYS A 83 -17.64 14.70 16.73
CA LYS A 83 -17.07 16.05 16.87
C LYS A 83 -17.99 17.13 16.30
N GLU A 84 -18.66 16.86 15.19
CA GLU A 84 -19.68 17.75 14.61
C GLU A 84 -20.84 17.96 15.60
N ARG A 85 -21.41 16.88 16.14
CA ARG A 85 -22.46 16.98 17.18
C ARG A 85 -21.98 17.69 18.45
N MET A 86 -20.73 17.48 18.85
CA MET A 86 -20.13 18.22 19.97
C MET A 86 -19.98 19.71 19.66
N ALA A 87 -19.64 20.09 18.43
CA ALA A 87 -19.57 21.47 18.00
C ALA A 87 -20.96 22.12 17.99
N GLU A 88 -21.97 21.47 17.38
CA GLU A 88 -23.37 21.92 17.40
C GLU A 88 -23.86 22.13 18.84
N THR A 89 -23.53 21.21 19.75
CA THR A 89 -23.89 21.31 21.16
C THR A 89 -23.16 22.47 21.83
N LEU A 90 -21.87 22.67 21.58
CA LEU A 90 -21.10 23.77 22.17
C LEU A 90 -21.60 25.14 21.65
N GLU A 91 -22.13 25.19 20.43
CA GLU A 91 -22.73 26.40 19.86
C GLU A 91 -23.98 26.87 20.59
N THR A 92 -24.68 26.01 21.34
CA THR A 92 -25.86 26.43 22.12
C THR A 92 -25.50 27.11 23.44
N PHE A 93 -24.23 27.08 23.86
CA PHE A 93 -23.78 27.72 25.10
C PHE A 93 -23.54 29.22 24.90
N GLU A 94 -23.81 29.98 25.96
CA GLU A 94 -23.48 31.40 26.00
C GLU A 94 -21.96 31.61 25.97
N PRO A 95 -21.46 32.64 25.26
CA PRO A 95 -20.06 32.99 25.29
C PRO A 95 -19.61 33.43 26.69
N ASP A 96 -18.36 33.15 27.05
CA ASP A 96 -17.76 33.69 28.26
C ASP A 96 -17.52 35.22 28.15
N ALA A 97 -16.99 35.84 29.21
CA ALA A 97 -16.68 37.28 29.25
C ALA A 97 -15.69 37.74 28.16
N LYS A 98 -15.01 36.82 27.46
CA LYS A 98 -14.10 37.10 26.34
C LYS A 98 -14.75 36.85 24.98
N GLY A 99 -16.05 36.56 24.94
CA GLY A 99 -16.81 36.25 23.73
C GLY A 99 -16.53 34.86 23.17
N VAL A 100 -15.96 33.93 23.95
CA VAL A 100 -15.63 32.58 23.50
C VAL A 100 -16.61 31.57 24.07
N LYS A 101 -17.25 30.78 23.20
CA LYS A 101 -18.06 29.62 23.63
C LYS A 101 -17.14 28.53 24.16
N ARG A 102 -17.29 28.19 25.45
CA ARG A 102 -16.47 27.20 26.15
C ARG A 102 -17.30 26.48 27.21
N LEU A 103 -17.04 25.17 27.36
CA LEU A 103 -17.58 24.35 28.44
C LEU A 103 -16.43 23.62 29.14
N LYS A 104 -16.35 23.72 30.47
CA LYS A 104 -15.43 22.92 31.29
C LYS A 104 -16.21 21.92 32.13
N THR A 105 -15.87 20.64 32.02
CA THR A 105 -16.36 19.56 32.89
C THR A 105 -15.26 19.14 33.86
N GLU A 106 -15.55 18.13 34.69
CA GLU A 106 -14.55 17.55 35.60
C GLU A 106 -13.30 17.03 34.85
N LYS A 107 -13.50 16.42 33.68
CA LYS A 107 -12.44 15.71 32.94
C LYS A 107 -11.93 16.45 31.70
N PHE A 108 -12.75 17.33 31.10
CA PHE A 108 -12.43 17.92 29.79
C PHE A 108 -12.81 19.39 29.71
N THR A 109 -12.16 20.12 28.80
CA THR A 109 -12.56 21.48 28.42
C THR A 109 -12.78 21.52 26.91
N PHE A 110 -13.92 22.06 26.49
CA PHE A 110 -14.34 22.19 25.11
C PHE A 110 -14.35 23.66 24.74
N SER A 111 -13.69 24.02 23.65
CA SER A 111 -13.71 25.37 23.08
C SER A 111 -13.36 25.32 21.62
N PHE A 112 -13.88 26.26 20.83
CA PHE A 112 -13.44 26.44 19.45
C PHE A 112 -12.03 27.00 19.40
N ARG A 113 -11.19 26.43 18.53
CA ARG A 113 -9.89 26.99 18.15
C ARG A 113 -10.06 27.70 16.82
N LYS A 114 -9.53 28.93 16.72
CA LYS A 114 -9.42 29.61 15.43
C LYS A 114 -8.40 28.90 14.54
N SER A 115 -8.80 28.54 13.33
CA SER A 115 -7.92 28.12 12.24
C SER A 115 -8.27 28.92 11.00
N SER A 116 -7.26 29.16 10.17
CA SER A 116 -7.42 29.83 8.87
C SER A 116 -7.05 28.85 7.78
N LYS A 117 -7.89 28.74 6.76
CA LYS A 117 -7.63 27.98 5.54
C LYS A 117 -7.70 28.95 4.35
N VAL A 118 -6.80 28.79 3.40
CA VAL A 118 -6.90 29.45 2.10
C VAL A 118 -7.89 28.65 1.25
N GLU A 119 -9.01 29.27 0.90
CA GLU A 119 -9.97 28.73 -0.06
C GLU A 119 -9.60 29.20 -1.46
N VAL A 120 -9.38 28.26 -2.38
CA VAL A 120 -9.07 28.56 -3.78
C VAL A 120 -10.31 28.24 -4.59
N SER A 121 -10.96 29.28 -5.13
CA SER A 121 -12.15 29.15 -5.98
C SER A 121 -11.80 28.86 -7.44
N ASN A 122 -10.68 29.38 -7.94
CA ASN A 122 -10.19 29.14 -9.30
C ASN A 122 -8.65 29.15 -9.35
N ILE A 123 -8.05 27.98 -9.62
CA ILE A 123 -6.60 27.80 -9.75
C ILE A 123 -6.01 28.65 -10.88
N ASP A 124 -6.70 28.78 -12.02
CA ASP A 124 -6.17 29.46 -13.20
C ASP A 124 -6.04 30.98 -13.02
N SER A 125 -6.76 31.53 -12.04
CA SER A 125 -6.67 32.94 -11.67
C SER A 125 -5.52 33.26 -10.71
N LEU A 126 -4.85 32.24 -10.17
CA LEU A 126 -3.77 32.43 -9.20
C LEU A 126 -2.46 32.82 -9.88
N PRO A 127 -1.63 33.68 -9.25
CA PRO A 127 -0.29 33.93 -9.72
C PRO A 127 0.53 32.64 -9.83
N GLN A 128 1.28 32.48 -10.93
CA GLN A 128 2.06 31.26 -11.22
C GLN A 128 3.03 30.87 -10.09
N GLN A 129 3.51 31.82 -9.29
CA GLN A 129 4.40 31.55 -8.14
C GLN A 129 3.76 30.66 -7.05
N TYR A 130 2.43 30.52 -7.04
CA TYR A 130 1.68 29.68 -6.10
C TYR A 130 1.08 28.42 -6.74
N VAL A 131 1.27 28.21 -8.06
CA VAL A 131 0.69 27.10 -8.81
C VAL A 131 1.80 26.18 -9.32
N LYS A 132 1.74 24.89 -8.96
CA LYS A 132 2.65 23.87 -9.48
C LYS A 132 1.96 23.12 -10.62
N VAL A 133 2.55 23.18 -11.81
CA VAL A 133 2.07 22.42 -12.99
C VAL A 133 2.80 21.08 -13.03
N GLU A 134 2.05 19.98 -12.93
CA GLU A 134 2.56 18.62 -13.09
C GLU A 134 2.26 18.13 -14.51
N ARG A 135 3.29 17.70 -15.24
CA ARG A 135 3.15 17.07 -16.56
C ARG A 135 3.20 15.56 -16.37
N THR A 136 2.10 14.88 -16.64
CA THR A 136 2.00 13.42 -16.59
C THR A 136 2.01 12.83 -17.99
N ILE A 137 2.53 11.60 -18.11
CA ILE A 137 2.59 10.87 -19.37
C ILE A 137 1.48 9.83 -19.45
N SER A 138 0.86 9.74 -20.61
CA SER A 138 -0.11 8.68 -20.91
C SER A 138 0.63 7.45 -21.47
N ARG A 139 1.20 6.62 -20.58
CA ARG A 139 1.94 5.41 -20.99
C ARG A 139 1.10 4.43 -21.80
N SER A 140 -0.20 4.37 -21.54
CA SER A 140 -1.13 3.47 -22.25
C SER A 140 -1.34 3.91 -23.70
N GLU A 141 -1.49 5.21 -23.96
CA GLU A 141 -1.62 5.75 -25.31
C GLU A 141 -0.30 5.65 -26.07
N LEU A 142 0.83 5.99 -25.41
CA LEU A 142 2.17 5.78 -25.97
C LEU A 142 2.39 4.31 -26.36
N ALA A 143 2.04 3.36 -25.48
CA ALA A 143 2.19 1.93 -25.77
C ALA A 143 1.31 1.48 -26.95
N LYS A 144 0.11 2.03 -27.11
CA LYS A 144 -0.77 1.72 -28.25
C LYS A 144 -0.17 2.24 -29.57
N ALA A 145 0.27 3.50 -29.59
CA ALA A 145 0.86 4.13 -30.76
C ALA A 145 2.17 3.42 -31.20
N LEU A 146 3.06 3.13 -30.26
CA LEU A 146 4.29 2.38 -30.54
C LEU A 146 4.01 0.96 -31.07
N LYS A 147 2.98 0.26 -30.54
CA LYS A 147 2.55 -1.05 -31.06
C LYS A 147 1.90 -0.97 -32.44
N ALA A 148 1.31 0.17 -32.80
CA ALA A 148 0.75 0.42 -34.13
C ALA A 148 1.82 0.79 -35.17
N GLY A 149 3.09 0.93 -34.77
CA GLY A 149 4.21 1.24 -35.63
C GLY A 149 4.53 2.73 -35.74
N GLU A 150 3.90 3.60 -34.94
CA GLU A 150 4.26 5.03 -34.88
C GLU A 150 5.61 5.21 -34.19
N GLN A 151 6.46 6.07 -34.75
CA GLN A 151 7.70 6.48 -34.10
C GLN A 151 7.46 7.74 -33.28
N ILE A 152 7.68 7.65 -31.96
CA ILE A 152 7.52 8.77 -31.03
C ILE A 152 8.88 9.08 -30.42
N GLU A 153 9.39 10.28 -30.68
CA GLU A 153 10.68 10.73 -30.13
C GLU A 153 10.64 10.71 -28.60
N GLY A 154 11.63 10.04 -27.99
CA GLY A 154 11.72 9.87 -26.54
C GLY A 154 10.89 8.73 -25.95
N ALA A 155 10.21 7.90 -26.75
CA ALA A 155 9.50 6.71 -26.28
C ALA A 155 9.91 5.46 -27.07
N GLN A 156 10.16 4.35 -26.37
CA GLN A 156 10.51 3.06 -26.97
C GLN A 156 9.71 1.93 -26.34
N LEU A 157 9.33 0.93 -27.14
CA LEU A 157 8.69 -0.29 -26.66
C LEU A 157 9.78 -1.30 -26.27
N ILE A 158 9.82 -1.70 -24.99
CA ILE A 158 10.74 -2.72 -24.49
C ILE A 158 9.92 -3.98 -24.18
N GLU A 159 10.26 -5.09 -24.82
CA GLU A 159 9.68 -6.40 -24.53
C GLU A 159 10.52 -7.12 -23.48
N ASN A 160 9.86 -7.55 -22.39
CA ASN A 160 10.48 -8.33 -21.33
C ASN A 160 9.76 -9.68 -21.20
N GLN A 161 10.51 -10.73 -20.91
CA GLN A 161 9.96 -12.03 -20.56
C GLN A 161 9.89 -12.17 -19.04
N SER A 162 8.74 -12.58 -18.52
CA SER A 162 8.54 -12.87 -17.09
C SER A 162 8.25 -14.35 -16.89
N LEU A 163 8.81 -14.94 -15.83
CA LEU A 163 8.48 -16.30 -15.42
C LEU A 163 6.97 -16.41 -15.10
N SER A 164 6.32 -17.46 -15.58
CA SER A 164 4.91 -17.75 -15.30
C SER A 164 4.77 -19.15 -14.72
N ILE A 165 4.08 -19.26 -13.58
CA ILE A 165 3.72 -20.51 -12.91
C ILE A 165 2.21 -20.68 -13.10
N ARG A 166 1.78 -21.83 -13.64
CA ARG A 166 0.36 -22.16 -13.86
C ARG A 166 -0.01 -23.44 -13.14
#